data_AF-A0A2U3Q6N9-F1
#
_entry.id   AF-A0A2U3Q6N9-F1
#
_cell.length_a   1.000
_cell.length_b   1.000
_cell.length_c   1.000
_cell.angle_alpha   90.00
_cell.angle_beta   90.00
_cell.angle_gamma   90.00
#
_symmetry.space_group_name_H-M   'P 1'
#
loop_
_entity.id
_entity.type
_entity.pdbx_description
1 polymer ?
#
loop_
_entity_poly.entity_id
_entity_poly.type
_entity_poly.pdbx_seq_one_letter_code
_entity_poly.pdbx_strand_id
1 'polypeptide(L)'
;MIGSLGFDMSLVQRSRGGDALWHSAYVCGGTARLADGSVVDFSKRNDVIASFIVKPEGMPAWAAEYAQLWKRAVAAEKRADAQEARLFELTIPRALPRKHWVTLGRHVARTLADHGMVVQVGIHCPLASDGDINPHIHFMATMREIVDGEFARKKARHWNKIFHGNAKAFRHKMAEILNEFCRIAGVDYRVDPRSNAERGLPPAEIRLPHWHILHYKRTGQKTRAMEQRDEERAARANVARLEAECRQLERELEAARTDASAEEIASAARPQVARALPQPRAIRPDQNAAFNREPLRLVEFPMDRPKIQFAPAPIGLQEEVHSRLARNSKRLRACALLRVFVAADNPNQARNVDRAIQYCHSAVTKALCDNLRTLHRAIRRRKNSRRSTCWRH
;
A
#
# COMPACT_ATOMS: atom_id res chain seq x y z
N MET A 1 -4.72 3.20 -8.60
CA MET A 1 -3.81 2.67 -7.53
C MET A 1 -4.15 3.31 -6.16
N ILE A 2 -4.15 2.57 -5.03
CA ILE A 2 -4.33 3.15 -3.68
C ILE A 2 -2.98 3.26 -2.96
N GLY A 3 -2.64 4.47 -2.49
CA GLY A 3 -1.44 4.77 -1.73
C GLY A 3 -1.70 5.23 -0.30
N SER A 4 -0.63 5.38 0.47
CA SER A 4 -0.67 5.85 1.87
C SER A 4 -0.46 7.36 1.97
N LEU A 5 -1.12 8.00 2.93
CA LEU A 5 -0.83 9.40 3.25
C LEU A 5 0.49 9.52 4.03
N GLY A 6 1.54 10.00 3.35
CA GLY A 6 2.74 10.50 4.01
C GLY A 6 2.47 11.88 4.61
N PHE A 7 2.23 11.93 5.91
CA PHE A 7 1.99 13.17 6.65
C PHE A 7 2.62 13.08 8.04
N ASP A 8 3.44 14.06 8.37
CA ASP A 8 4.05 14.24 9.69
C ASP A 8 3.77 15.65 10.22
N MET A 9 3.63 15.77 11.54
CA MET A 9 3.42 17.05 12.21
C MET A 9 4.30 17.13 13.45
N SER A 10 5.01 18.24 13.58
CA SER A 10 5.87 18.50 14.73
C SER A 10 5.88 19.99 15.10
N LEU A 11 6.69 20.34 16.08
CA LEU A 11 6.83 21.70 16.60
C LEU A 11 8.31 22.05 16.66
N VAL A 12 8.63 23.28 16.27
CA VAL A 12 9.95 23.86 16.56
C VAL A 12 9.92 24.32 18.01
N GLN A 13 10.65 23.62 18.88
CA GLN A 13 10.65 23.87 20.32
C GLN A 13 12.08 24.07 20.84
N ARG A 14 12.32 25.20 21.51
CA ARG A 14 13.65 25.60 22.01
C ARG A 14 14.28 24.60 22.96
N SER A 15 13.52 24.07 23.91
CA SER A 15 14.01 23.08 24.87
C SER A 15 14.40 21.74 24.24
N ARG A 16 14.12 21.54 22.94
CA ARG A 16 14.57 20.39 22.14
C ARG A 16 15.61 20.77 21.09
N GLY A 17 16.23 21.95 21.23
CA GLY A 17 17.22 22.50 20.30
C GLY A 17 16.62 23.01 18.98
N GLY A 18 15.31 23.22 18.91
CA GLY A 18 14.65 23.75 17.72
C GLY A 18 14.80 25.27 17.60
N ASP A 19 15.06 25.74 16.38
CA ASP A 19 15.18 27.16 16.01
C ASP A 19 14.42 27.42 14.69
N ALA A 20 13.46 28.35 14.71
CA ALA A 20 12.62 28.63 13.55
C ALA A 20 13.36 29.35 12.42
N LEU A 21 14.40 30.14 12.71
CA LEU A 21 15.24 30.77 11.69
C LEU A 21 16.08 29.71 10.97
N TRP A 22 16.62 28.74 11.72
CA TRP A 22 17.32 27.59 11.15
C TRP A 22 16.39 26.81 10.21
N HIS A 23 15.20 26.45 10.69
CA HIS A 23 14.22 25.71 9.90
C HIS A 23 13.77 26.49 8.68
N SER A 24 13.55 27.80 8.79
CA SER A 24 13.19 28.66 7.67
C SER A 24 14.25 28.61 6.57
N ALA A 25 15.52 28.79 6.93
CA ALA A 25 16.63 28.72 5.97
C ALA A 25 16.73 27.34 5.33
N TYR A 26 16.56 26.27 6.11
CA TYR A 26 16.52 24.91 5.59
C TYR A 26 15.39 24.72 4.57
N VAL A 27 14.17 25.15 4.91
CA VAL A 27 12.97 24.97 4.08
C VAL A 27 13.05 25.73 2.77
N CYS A 28 13.58 26.96 2.76
CA CYS A 28 13.72 27.74 1.53
C CYS A 28 15.03 27.49 0.77
N GLY A 29 15.96 26.71 1.32
CA GLY A 29 17.30 26.54 0.74
C GLY A 29 18.10 27.85 0.75
N GLY A 30 17.96 28.64 1.82
CA GLY A 30 18.59 29.95 1.95
C GLY A 30 19.56 30.04 3.13
N THR A 31 19.86 31.27 3.53
CA THR A 31 20.72 31.57 4.68
C THR A 31 19.94 32.22 5.81
N ALA A 32 20.32 31.98 7.06
CA ALA A 32 19.81 32.74 8.20
C ALA A 32 20.90 33.00 9.23
N ARG A 33 20.82 34.16 9.89
CA ARG A 33 21.55 34.45 11.12
C ARG A 33 20.65 34.09 12.31
N LEU A 34 21.14 33.21 13.18
CA LEU A 34 20.41 32.73 14.36
C LEU A 34 20.54 33.70 15.54
N ALA A 35 19.78 33.44 16.60
CA ALA A 35 19.77 34.29 17.79
C ALA A 35 21.11 34.33 18.54
N ASP A 36 21.91 33.27 18.46
CA ASP A 36 23.27 33.20 19.03
C ASP A 36 24.33 33.90 18.15
N GLY A 37 23.93 34.51 17.04
CA GLY A 37 24.80 35.20 16.10
C GLY A 37 25.42 34.30 15.03
N SER A 38 25.30 32.98 15.15
CA SER A 38 25.77 32.01 14.14
C SER A 38 24.99 32.17 12.83
N VAL A 39 25.61 31.73 11.72
CA VAL A 39 25.00 31.78 10.39
C VAL A 39 24.91 30.37 9.84
N VAL A 40 23.73 30.02 9.33
CA VAL A 40 23.50 28.79 8.59
C VAL A 40 23.25 29.09 7.12
N ASP A 41 23.75 28.21 6.25
CA ASP A 41 23.69 28.37 4.79
C ASP A 41 23.28 27.05 4.12
N PHE A 42 22.09 27.07 3.53
CA PHE A 42 21.52 25.97 2.74
C PHE A 42 21.40 26.32 1.25
N SER A 43 22.02 27.41 0.79
CA SER A 43 21.96 27.89 -0.61
C SER A 43 22.49 26.88 -1.64
N LYS A 44 23.34 25.94 -1.20
CA LYS A 44 23.91 24.89 -2.05
C LYS A 44 22.99 23.69 -2.27
N ARG A 45 21.77 23.70 -1.71
CA ARG A 45 20.78 22.64 -1.92
C ARG A 45 20.19 22.70 -3.32
N ASN A 46 20.24 21.58 -4.02
CA ASN A 46 19.66 21.41 -5.36
C ASN A 46 18.30 20.70 -5.34
N ASP A 47 17.84 20.26 -4.17
CA ASP A 47 16.59 19.52 -4.01
C ASP A 47 15.39 20.42 -3.71
N VAL A 48 15.60 21.73 -3.51
CA VAL A 48 14.53 22.71 -3.30
C VAL A 48 13.94 23.14 -4.63
N ILE A 49 12.67 22.80 -4.85
CA ILE A 49 11.94 23.02 -6.10
C ILE A 49 11.26 24.39 -6.13
N ALA A 50 10.67 24.78 -5.01
CA ALA A 50 10.01 26.07 -4.84
C ALA A 50 9.90 26.40 -3.35
N SER A 51 9.91 27.69 -3.03
CA SER A 51 9.53 28.18 -1.71
C SER A 51 8.74 29.47 -1.83
N PHE A 52 7.79 29.69 -0.93
CA PHE A 52 6.95 30.89 -0.89
C PHE A 52 6.28 31.03 0.48
N ILE A 53 5.71 32.20 0.76
CA ILE A 53 4.83 32.41 1.92
C ILE A 53 3.38 32.56 1.44
N VAL A 54 2.45 31.99 2.19
CA VAL A 54 1.02 32.27 2.11
C VAL A 54 0.61 32.92 3.43
N LYS A 55 -0.04 34.07 3.34
CA LYS A 55 -0.47 34.88 4.50
C LYS A 55 -1.94 35.29 4.36
N PRO A 56 -2.64 35.56 5.47
CA PRO A 56 -3.94 36.22 5.43
C PRO A 56 -3.88 37.55 4.67
N GLU A 57 -5.04 38.00 4.20
CA GLU A 57 -5.18 39.33 3.60
C GLU A 57 -4.92 40.43 4.64
N GLY A 58 -4.48 41.62 4.20
CA GLY A 58 -4.21 42.75 5.09
C GLY A 58 -2.95 42.62 5.98
N MET A 59 -2.22 41.51 5.90
CA MET A 59 -0.99 41.34 6.68
C MET A 59 0.14 42.28 6.23
N PRO A 60 0.97 42.78 7.16
CA PRO A 60 2.05 43.72 6.85
C PRO A 60 3.06 43.14 5.85
N ALA A 61 3.73 44.02 5.10
CA ALA A 61 4.66 43.63 4.03
C ALA A 61 5.76 42.67 4.52
N TRP A 62 6.31 42.93 5.71
CA TRP A 62 7.34 42.10 6.33
C TRP A 62 6.91 40.65 6.54
N ALA A 63 5.60 40.36 6.63
CA ALA A 63 5.11 38.99 6.81
C ALA A 63 5.26 38.14 5.54
N ALA A 64 5.60 38.74 4.40
CA ALA A 64 5.94 38.03 3.16
C ALA A 64 7.45 37.76 3.02
N GLU A 65 8.28 38.22 3.96
CA GLU A 65 9.73 38.05 3.93
C GLU A 65 10.16 37.01 4.97
N TYR A 66 10.81 35.92 4.53
CA TYR A 66 11.21 34.81 5.42
C TYR A 66 11.97 35.28 6.66
N ALA A 67 13.01 36.09 6.45
CA ALA A 67 13.88 36.54 7.52
C ALA A 67 13.13 37.42 8.53
N GLN A 68 12.29 38.35 8.07
CA GLN A 68 11.55 39.25 8.96
C GLN A 68 10.45 38.50 9.71
N LEU A 69 9.69 37.65 9.02
CA LEU A 69 8.64 36.83 9.60
C LEU A 69 9.17 36.02 10.79
N TRP A 70 10.23 35.25 10.58
CA TRP A 70 10.73 34.35 11.62
C TRP A 70 11.54 35.05 12.69
N LYS A 71 12.27 36.14 12.38
CA LYS A 71 12.91 36.96 13.42
C LYS A 71 11.88 37.51 14.40
N ARG A 72 10.77 38.05 13.89
CA ARG A 72 9.68 38.58 14.71
C ARG A 72 8.94 37.47 15.47
N ALA A 73 8.71 36.31 14.84
CA ALA A 73 8.05 35.18 15.49
C ALA A 73 8.88 34.64 16.66
N VAL A 74 10.20 34.47 16.47
CA VAL A 74 11.16 34.05 17.50
C VAL A 74 11.22 35.09 18.62
N ALA A 75 11.27 36.38 18.30
CA ALA A 75 11.30 37.45 19.31
C ALA A 75 10.02 37.52 20.16
N ALA A 76 8.86 37.12 19.60
CA ALA A 76 7.61 37.03 20.35
C ALA A 76 7.59 35.88 21.38
N GLU A 77 8.52 34.93 21.27
CA GLU A 77 8.67 33.80 22.18
C GLU A 77 9.71 34.08 23.28
N LYS A 78 9.26 34.16 24.54
CA LYS A 78 10.11 34.57 25.68
C LYS A 78 10.62 33.43 26.55
N ARG A 79 9.97 32.26 26.52
CA ARG A 79 10.30 31.13 27.41
C ARG A 79 11.37 30.22 26.80
N ALA A 80 12.17 29.58 27.65
CA ALA A 80 13.18 28.61 27.24
C ALA A 80 12.58 27.34 26.61
N ASP A 81 11.33 27.00 26.93
CA ASP A 81 10.57 25.89 26.36
C ASP A 81 9.56 26.32 25.29
N ALA A 82 9.70 27.54 24.76
CA ALA A 82 8.78 28.07 23.79
C ALA A 82 8.75 27.26 22.49
N GLN A 83 7.55 27.17 21.93
CA GLN A 83 7.28 26.65 20.59
C GLN A 83 7.20 27.82 19.61
N GLU A 84 8.10 27.87 18.63
CA GLU A 84 8.26 29.01 17.72
C GLU A 84 7.47 28.85 16.43
N ALA A 85 7.34 27.61 15.95
CA ALA A 85 6.62 27.28 14.73
C ALA A 85 5.96 25.91 14.85
N ARG A 86 4.92 25.69 14.04
CA ARG A 86 4.36 24.37 13.78
C ARG A 86 4.83 23.88 12.42
N LEU A 87 5.34 22.66 12.39
CA LEU A 87 5.85 22.02 11.18
C LEU A 87 4.86 20.97 10.68
N PHE A 88 4.69 20.92 9.37
CA PHE A 88 4.00 19.84 8.69
C PHE A 88 4.82 19.38 7.50
N GLU A 89 4.89 18.09 7.28
CA GLU A 89 5.50 17.48 6.10
C GLU A 89 4.41 16.69 5.38
N LEU A 90 4.20 16.97 4.09
CA LEU A 90 3.24 16.26 3.24
C LEU A 90 3.97 15.64 2.06
N THR A 91 3.94 14.31 1.95
CA THR A 91 4.47 13.59 0.79
C THR A 91 3.56 13.84 -0.42
N ILE A 92 4.17 14.15 -1.56
CA ILE A 92 3.47 14.24 -2.85
C ILE A 92 3.51 12.87 -3.51
N PRO A 93 2.39 12.33 -4.02
CA PRO A 93 2.42 11.11 -4.83
C PRO A 93 3.35 11.28 -6.04
N ARG A 94 4.28 10.35 -6.26
CA ARG A 94 5.23 10.40 -7.40
C ARG A 94 4.52 10.50 -8.75
N ALA A 95 3.31 9.93 -8.83
CA ALA A 95 2.47 9.97 -10.03
C ALA A 95 1.84 11.36 -10.29
N LEU A 96 1.79 12.26 -9.30
CA LEU A 96 1.25 13.61 -9.48
C LEU A 96 2.27 14.48 -10.25
N PRO A 97 1.93 15.00 -11.44
CA PRO A 97 2.88 15.77 -12.24
C PRO A 97 3.37 17.05 -11.55
N ARG A 98 4.66 17.37 -11.74
CA ARG A 98 5.34 18.52 -11.09
C ARG A 98 4.63 19.87 -11.25
N LYS A 99 3.95 20.08 -12.39
CA LYS A 99 3.16 21.31 -12.66
C LYS A 99 2.10 21.61 -11.59
N HIS A 100 1.63 20.59 -10.85
CA HIS A 100 0.61 20.75 -9.82
C HIS A 100 1.17 21.03 -8.42
N TRP A 101 2.47 20.82 -8.17
CA TRP A 101 3.02 20.81 -6.80
C TRP A 101 2.94 22.17 -6.12
N VAL A 102 3.25 23.26 -6.84
CA VAL A 102 3.14 24.62 -6.30
C VAL A 102 1.68 24.97 -5.97
N THR A 103 0.75 24.64 -6.85
CA THR A 103 -0.68 24.89 -6.64
C THR A 103 -1.22 24.08 -5.47
N LEU A 104 -0.80 22.82 -5.33
CA LEU A 104 -1.11 21.98 -4.15
C LEU A 104 -0.58 22.63 -2.87
N GLY A 105 0.69 23.03 -2.84
CA GLY A 105 1.29 23.69 -1.69
C GLY A 105 0.57 24.98 -1.31
N ARG A 106 0.21 25.82 -2.29
CA ARG A 106 -0.58 27.04 -2.04
C ARG A 106 -1.96 26.72 -1.49
N HIS A 107 -2.65 25.73 -2.06
CA HIS A 107 -3.99 25.35 -1.61
C HIS A 107 -3.98 24.86 -0.17
N VAL A 108 -3.07 23.95 0.18
CA VAL A 108 -2.92 23.46 1.56
C VAL A 108 -2.55 24.60 2.52
N ALA A 109 -1.57 25.44 2.17
CA ALA A 109 -1.16 26.56 3.01
C ALA A 109 -2.30 27.58 3.19
N ARG A 110 -3.15 27.77 2.17
CA ARG A 110 -4.33 28.63 2.27
C ARG A 110 -5.33 28.14 3.30
N THR A 111 -5.56 26.82 3.43
CA THR A 111 -6.46 26.27 4.47
C THR A 111 -6.04 26.65 5.89
N LEU A 112 -4.74 26.87 6.12
CA LEU A 112 -4.20 27.33 7.40
C LEU A 112 -4.21 28.87 7.48
N ALA A 113 -3.91 29.56 6.39
CA ALA A 113 -3.93 31.02 6.34
C ALA A 113 -5.34 31.60 6.53
N ASP A 114 -6.38 30.90 6.09
CA ASP A 114 -7.77 31.29 6.33
C ASP A 114 -8.14 31.24 7.83
N HIS A 115 -7.37 30.51 8.65
CA HIS A 115 -7.50 30.53 10.11
C HIS A 115 -6.63 31.62 10.78
N GLY A 116 -5.93 32.46 10.01
CA GLY A 116 -5.09 33.55 10.52
C GLY A 116 -3.60 33.23 10.65
N MET A 117 -3.14 32.06 10.22
CA MET A 117 -1.72 31.68 10.28
C MET A 117 -0.94 32.26 9.10
N VAL A 118 0.30 32.71 9.30
CA VAL A 118 1.25 32.90 8.19
C VAL A 118 2.01 31.60 7.99
N VAL A 119 2.08 31.12 6.75
CA VAL A 119 2.64 29.81 6.41
C VAL A 119 3.75 29.96 5.38
N GLN A 120 4.98 29.62 5.77
CA GLN A 120 6.06 29.38 4.81
C GLN A 120 5.95 27.97 4.26
N VAL A 121 6.14 27.83 2.95
CA VAL A 121 6.09 26.58 2.21
C VAL A 121 7.44 26.34 1.53
N GLY A 122 7.95 25.11 1.59
CA GLY A 122 9.09 24.66 0.79
C GLY A 122 8.80 23.30 0.17
N ILE A 123 8.91 23.20 -1.15
CA ILE A 123 8.69 21.97 -1.90
C ILE A 123 10.07 21.39 -2.20
N HIS A 124 10.35 20.19 -1.70
CA HIS A 124 11.63 19.50 -1.88
C HIS A 124 11.43 18.23 -2.71
N CYS A 125 12.46 17.82 -3.45
CA CYS A 125 12.44 16.60 -4.25
C CYS A 125 13.82 15.92 -4.27
N PRO A 126 14.35 15.48 -3.11
CA PRO A 126 15.57 14.67 -3.06
C PRO A 126 15.33 13.27 -3.62
N LEU A 127 16.41 12.51 -3.79
CA LEU A 127 16.33 11.07 -4.05
C LEU A 127 15.95 10.32 -2.76
N ALA A 128 15.02 9.37 -2.88
CA ALA A 128 14.71 8.39 -1.85
C ALA A 128 15.75 7.27 -1.83
N SER A 129 15.67 6.41 -0.82
CA SER A 129 16.56 5.26 -0.67
C SER A 129 16.37 4.17 -1.73
N ASP A 130 15.26 4.18 -2.45
CA ASP A 130 15.00 3.32 -3.60
C ASP A 130 15.57 3.89 -4.91
N GLY A 131 16.26 5.04 -4.86
CA GLY A 131 16.88 5.70 -6.02
C GLY A 131 15.91 6.55 -6.84
N ASP A 132 14.62 6.56 -6.50
CA ASP A 132 13.60 7.35 -7.18
C ASP A 132 13.36 8.68 -6.45
N ILE A 133 12.55 9.58 -7.03
CA ILE A 133 12.25 10.88 -6.44
C ILE A 133 11.43 10.77 -5.15
N ASN A 134 11.66 11.68 -4.22
CA ASN A 134 10.88 11.81 -2.99
C ASN A 134 10.27 13.22 -2.87
N PRO A 135 9.29 13.58 -3.72
CA PRO A 135 8.69 14.89 -3.67
C PRO A 135 7.85 15.06 -2.39
N HIS A 136 8.12 16.11 -1.63
CA HIS A 136 7.39 16.41 -0.40
C HIS A 136 7.35 17.92 -0.15
N ILE A 137 6.41 18.36 0.67
CA ILE A 137 6.19 19.77 1.01
C ILE A 137 6.36 19.95 2.51
N HIS A 138 7.25 20.86 2.89
CA HIS A 138 7.37 21.39 4.23
C HIS A 138 6.48 22.62 4.37
N PHE A 139 5.71 22.67 5.45
CA PHE A 139 4.93 23.83 5.87
C PHE A 139 5.41 24.26 7.26
N MET A 140 5.70 25.54 7.41
CA MET A 140 5.99 26.17 8.69
C MET A 140 4.93 27.22 8.97
N ALA A 141 4.07 26.98 9.96
CA ALA A 141 3.02 27.91 10.36
C ALA A 141 3.40 28.65 11.65
N THR A 142 3.04 29.93 11.72
CA THR A 142 3.22 30.75 12.92
C THR A 142 2.39 30.20 14.10
N MET A 143 2.83 30.51 15.33
CA MET A 143 2.15 30.10 16.57
C MET A 143 1.27 31.20 17.19
N ARG A 144 1.30 32.39 16.59
CA ARG A 144 0.60 33.61 17.01
C ARG A 144 0.00 34.28 15.78
N GLU A 145 -1.14 34.93 16.00
CA GLU A 145 -1.73 35.86 15.04
C GLU A 145 -0.86 37.11 14.95
N ILE A 146 -0.95 37.80 13.81
CA ILE A 146 -0.42 39.15 13.64
C ILE A 146 -1.60 40.10 13.77
N VAL A 147 -1.53 40.99 14.75
CA VAL A 147 -2.57 41.99 15.08
C VAL A 147 -1.88 43.34 15.17
N ASP A 148 -2.46 44.37 14.55
CA ASP A 148 -1.90 45.72 14.51
C ASP A 148 -0.45 45.78 14.01
N GLY A 149 -0.11 44.92 13.05
CA GLY A 149 1.21 44.88 12.42
C GLY A 149 2.30 44.16 13.23
N GLU A 150 1.97 43.55 14.38
CA GLU A 150 2.91 42.81 15.24
C GLU A 150 2.35 41.46 15.69
N PHE A 151 3.22 40.54 16.14
CA PHE A 151 2.75 39.27 16.70
C PHE A 151 2.01 39.47 18.03
N ALA A 152 0.82 38.87 18.14
CA ALA A 152 -0.03 38.99 19.32
C ALA A 152 0.68 38.50 20.60
N ARG A 153 0.42 39.19 21.71
CA ARG A 153 1.01 38.88 23.03
C ARG A 153 0.69 37.47 23.53
N LYS A 154 -0.47 36.92 23.15
CA LYS A 154 -0.89 35.55 23.50
C LYS A 154 -0.83 34.63 22.29
N LYS A 155 -0.54 33.34 22.50
CA LYS A 155 -0.65 32.32 21.45
C LYS A 155 -2.11 32.08 21.09
N ALA A 156 -2.38 31.85 19.81
CA ALA A 156 -3.69 31.48 19.30
C ALA A 156 -4.02 30.02 19.65
N ARG A 157 -4.38 29.77 20.92
CA ARG A 157 -4.66 28.40 21.42
C ARG A 157 -5.84 27.74 20.71
N HIS A 158 -6.75 28.53 20.15
CA HIS A 158 -7.89 28.02 19.40
C HIS A 158 -7.46 27.23 18.15
N TRP A 159 -6.31 27.55 17.53
CA TRP A 159 -5.73 26.77 16.43
C TRP A 159 -5.40 25.32 16.80
N ASN A 160 -5.15 25.03 18.07
CA ASN A 160 -4.87 23.65 18.49
C ASN A 160 -6.05 22.71 18.23
N LYS A 161 -7.28 23.23 18.14
CA LYS A 161 -8.47 22.43 17.82
C LYS A 161 -8.39 21.80 16.43
N ILE A 162 -7.74 22.49 15.47
CA ILE A 162 -7.50 21.99 14.10
C ILE A 162 -6.66 20.71 14.14
N PHE A 163 -5.75 20.61 15.10
CA PHE A 163 -4.76 19.54 15.21
C PHE A 163 -5.05 18.55 16.35
N HIS A 164 -6.24 18.61 16.94
CA HIS A 164 -6.64 17.72 18.02
C HIS A 164 -6.68 16.25 17.56
N GLY A 165 -6.48 15.31 18.49
CA GLY A 165 -6.54 13.87 18.19
C GLY A 165 -5.50 13.43 17.16
N ASN A 166 -4.25 13.87 17.32
CA ASN A 166 -3.17 13.64 16.36
C ASN A 166 -3.49 14.15 14.94
N ALA A 167 -4.16 15.30 14.88
CA ALA A 167 -4.59 15.94 13.64
C ALA A 167 -5.43 15.03 12.72
N LYS A 168 -6.21 14.07 13.26
CA LYS A 168 -6.97 13.09 12.45
C LYS A 168 -7.84 13.78 11.40
N ALA A 169 -8.66 14.76 11.78
CA ALA A 169 -9.51 15.49 10.84
C ALA A 169 -8.68 16.22 9.76
N PHE A 170 -7.58 16.86 10.16
CA PHE A 170 -6.68 17.53 9.23
C PHE A 170 -6.00 16.55 8.26
N ARG A 171 -5.58 15.36 8.72
CA ARG A 171 -5.03 14.28 7.87
C ARG A 171 -6.05 13.82 6.82
N HIS A 172 -7.32 13.64 7.23
CA HIS A 172 -8.40 13.33 6.29
C HIS A 172 -8.54 14.44 5.25
N LYS A 173 -8.54 15.71 5.68
CA LYS A 173 -8.60 16.85 4.76
C LYS A 173 -7.42 16.89 3.78
N MET A 174 -6.20 16.57 4.24
CA MET A 174 -5.03 16.50 3.36
C MET A 174 -5.16 15.39 2.32
N ALA A 175 -5.70 14.22 2.71
CA ALA A 175 -5.96 13.14 1.76
C ALA A 175 -7.04 13.52 0.74
N GLU A 176 -8.12 14.20 1.15
CA GLU A 176 -9.13 14.72 0.24
C GLU A 176 -8.53 15.68 -0.80
N ILE A 177 -7.72 16.65 -0.34
CA ILE A 177 -7.04 17.60 -1.24
C ILE A 177 -6.12 16.85 -2.21
N LEU A 178 -5.26 15.94 -1.72
CA LEU A 178 -4.38 15.16 -2.59
C LEU A 178 -5.13 14.32 -3.63
N ASN A 179 -6.23 13.69 -3.21
CA ASN A 179 -7.10 12.91 -4.10
C ASN A 179 -7.70 13.77 -5.19
N GLU A 180 -8.18 14.96 -4.83
CA GLU A 180 -8.74 15.90 -5.80
C GLU A 180 -7.69 16.38 -6.81
N PHE A 181 -6.46 16.66 -6.35
CA PHE A 181 -5.35 17.01 -7.25
C PHE A 181 -4.96 15.86 -8.18
N CYS A 182 -4.96 14.61 -7.70
CA CYS A 182 -4.74 13.43 -8.56
C CYS A 182 -5.85 13.28 -9.60
N ARG A 183 -7.11 13.49 -9.20
CA ARG A 183 -8.28 13.47 -10.09
C ARG A 183 -8.20 14.53 -11.18
N ILE A 184 -7.92 15.78 -10.81
CA ILE A 184 -7.75 16.90 -11.76
C ILE A 184 -6.58 16.64 -12.72
N ALA A 185 -5.51 16.02 -12.24
CA ALA A 185 -4.35 15.67 -13.06
C ALA A 185 -4.59 14.44 -13.96
N GLY A 186 -5.74 13.76 -13.85
CA GLY A 186 -6.05 12.55 -14.61
C GLY A 186 -5.22 11.33 -14.19
N VAL A 187 -4.73 11.31 -12.95
CA VAL A 187 -3.86 10.24 -12.43
C VAL A 187 -4.71 9.24 -11.65
N ASP A 188 -4.63 7.95 -12.01
CA ASP A 188 -5.22 6.85 -11.23
C ASP A 188 -4.40 6.58 -9.95
N TYR A 189 -4.41 7.55 -9.04
CA TYR A 189 -3.80 7.44 -7.72
C TYR A 189 -4.75 8.01 -6.66
N ARG A 190 -4.99 7.24 -5.59
CA ARG A 190 -5.82 7.63 -4.47
C ARG A 190 -5.10 7.41 -3.16
N VAL A 191 -5.00 8.44 -2.34
CA VAL A 191 -4.50 8.43 -0.97
C VAL A 191 -5.59 7.95 -0.01
N ASP A 192 -5.24 6.98 0.84
CA ASP A 192 -6.04 6.57 1.99
C ASP A 192 -5.48 7.21 3.29
N PRO A 193 -6.29 8.01 4.03
CA PRO A 193 -5.85 8.67 5.25
C PRO A 193 -5.74 7.74 6.46
N ARG A 194 -6.32 6.53 6.39
CA ARG A 194 -6.32 5.57 7.49
C ARG A 194 -4.89 5.12 7.83
N SER A 195 -4.67 4.80 9.10
CA SER A 195 -3.40 4.24 9.57
C SER A 195 -3.09 2.88 8.90
N ASN A 196 -1.85 2.42 8.99
CA ASN A 196 -1.50 1.08 8.51
C ASN A 196 -2.30 0.00 9.24
N ALA A 197 -2.47 0.14 10.56
CA ALA A 197 -3.25 -0.78 11.37
C ALA A 197 -4.72 -0.88 10.90
N GLU A 198 -5.40 0.25 10.67
CA GLU A 198 -6.78 0.28 10.16
C GLU A 198 -6.92 -0.30 8.74
N ARG A 199 -5.84 -0.33 7.97
CA ARG A 199 -5.79 -0.90 6.61
C ARG A 199 -5.33 -2.36 6.58
N GLY A 200 -4.96 -2.94 7.72
CA GLY A 200 -4.36 -4.27 7.78
C GLY A 200 -2.96 -4.35 7.16
N LEU A 201 -2.23 -3.23 7.10
CA LEU A 201 -0.86 -3.15 6.58
C LEU A 201 0.16 -3.25 7.72
N PRO A 202 1.40 -3.72 7.43
CA PRO A 202 2.49 -3.72 8.41
C PRO A 202 2.77 -2.31 8.95
N PRO A 203 3.34 -2.19 10.17
CA PRO A 203 3.76 -0.90 10.72
C PRO A 203 4.63 -0.11 9.74
N ALA A 204 4.44 1.21 9.76
CA ALA A 204 5.28 2.12 8.98
C ALA A 204 6.75 1.93 9.38
N GLU A 205 7.65 2.11 8.40
CA GLU A 205 9.07 2.10 8.68
C GLU A 205 9.43 3.20 9.69
N ILE A 206 10.32 2.88 10.63
CA ILE A 206 10.74 3.81 11.67
C ILE A 206 11.62 4.91 11.06
N ARG A 207 11.26 6.17 11.32
CA ARG A 207 12.10 7.32 10.97
C ARG A 207 13.28 7.39 11.94
N LEU A 208 14.48 7.05 11.44
CA LEU A 208 15.70 7.19 12.23
C LEU A 208 16.06 8.66 12.43
N PRO A 209 16.49 9.07 13.64
CA PRO A 209 17.03 10.40 13.88
C PRO A 209 18.16 10.76 12.91
N HIS A 210 18.27 12.04 12.56
CA HIS A 210 19.20 12.51 11.53
C HIS A 210 20.68 12.23 11.87
N TRP A 211 21.03 12.11 13.16
CA TRP A 211 22.41 11.82 13.57
C TRP A 211 22.92 10.47 13.05
N HIS A 212 22.05 9.48 12.82
CA HIS A 212 22.46 8.21 12.19
C HIS A 212 22.98 8.43 10.77
N ILE A 213 22.31 9.32 10.02
CA ILE A 213 22.71 9.70 8.67
C ILE A 213 24.03 10.48 8.71
N LEU A 214 24.16 11.43 9.64
CA LEU A 214 25.41 12.19 9.82
C LEU A 214 26.58 11.30 10.23
N HIS A 215 26.34 10.32 11.11
CA HIS A 215 27.33 9.32 11.50
C HIS A 215 27.84 8.58 10.27
N TYR A 216 26.94 7.99 9.48
CA TYR A 216 27.30 7.28 8.26
C TYR A 216 28.06 8.17 7.26
N LYS A 217 27.64 9.41 7.06
CA LYS A 217 28.34 10.36 6.18
C LYS A 217 29.76 10.68 6.67
N ARG A 218 29.97 10.73 7.99
CA ARG A 218 31.28 11.05 8.59
C ARG A 218 32.22 9.85 8.64
N THR A 219 31.71 8.67 8.97
CA THR A 219 32.54 7.48 9.26
C THR A 219 32.52 6.44 8.16
N GLY A 220 31.57 6.52 7.23
CA GLY A 220 31.27 5.45 6.27
C GLY A 220 30.60 4.22 6.90
N GLN A 221 30.40 4.20 8.22
CA GLN A 221 29.90 3.03 8.95
C GLN A 221 28.44 3.20 9.33
N LYS A 222 27.62 2.20 9.00
CA LYS A 222 26.21 2.15 9.39
C LYS A 222 26.12 1.87 10.89
N THR A 223 25.20 2.54 11.56
CA THR A 223 24.83 2.17 12.93
C THR A 223 23.95 0.93 12.91
N ARG A 224 23.91 0.16 14.00
CA ARG A 224 23.01 -1.00 14.16
C ARG A 224 21.56 -0.72 13.77
N ALA A 225 21.04 0.46 14.13
CA ALA A 225 19.66 0.85 13.79
C ALA A 225 19.45 1.06 12.27
N MET A 226 20.49 1.52 11.54
CA MET A 226 20.44 1.61 10.08
C MET A 226 20.50 0.23 9.44
N GLU A 227 21.34 -0.67 9.96
CA GLU A 227 21.45 -2.05 9.47
C GLU A 227 20.13 -2.79 9.64
N GLN A 228 19.52 -2.73 10.83
CA GLN A 228 18.20 -3.33 11.10
C GLN A 228 17.12 -2.79 10.14
N ARG A 229 17.10 -1.49 9.90
CA ARG A 229 16.16 -0.90 8.94
C ARG A 229 16.42 -1.40 7.51
N ASP A 230 17.67 -1.52 7.11
CA ASP A 230 18.02 -2.03 5.77
C ASP A 230 17.67 -3.52 5.61
N GLU A 231 17.84 -4.33 6.66
CA GLU A 231 17.36 -5.72 6.71
C GLU A 231 15.84 -5.81 6.59
N GLU A 232 15.10 -4.97 7.33
CA GLU A 232 13.64 -4.88 7.23
C GLU A 232 13.19 -4.48 5.81
N ARG A 233 13.88 -3.52 5.17
CA ARG A 233 13.62 -3.13 3.78
C ARG A 233 13.83 -4.29 2.82
N ALA A 234 14.94 -5.02 2.96
CA ALA A 234 15.24 -6.18 2.14
C ALA A 234 14.18 -7.28 2.30
N ALA A 235 13.76 -7.54 3.54
CA ALA A 235 12.68 -8.48 3.83
C ALA A 235 11.36 -8.07 3.18
N ARG A 236 10.96 -6.79 3.30
CA ARG A 236 9.76 -6.25 2.67
C ARG A 236 9.82 -6.32 1.14
N ALA A 237 10.96 -6.01 0.54
CA ALA A 237 11.17 -6.12 -0.91
C ALA A 237 11.04 -7.57 -1.39
N ASN A 238 11.58 -8.53 -0.63
CA ASN A 238 11.44 -9.95 -0.95
C ASN A 238 9.99 -10.42 -0.85
N VAL A 239 9.24 -9.98 0.17
CA VAL A 239 7.79 -10.28 0.29
C VAL A 239 7.04 -9.72 -0.92
N ALA A 240 7.26 -8.46 -1.30
CA ALA A 240 6.60 -7.85 -2.45
C ALA A 240 6.91 -8.57 -3.76
N ARG A 241 8.16 -9.03 -3.95
CA ARG A 241 8.56 -9.86 -5.10
C ARG A 241 7.79 -11.17 -5.13
N LEU A 242 7.77 -11.91 -4.01
CA LEU A 242 7.06 -13.19 -3.92
C LEU A 242 5.56 -13.03 -4.15
N GLU A 243 4.94 -11.97 -3.64
CA GLU A 243 3.52 -11.67 -3.90
C GLU A 243 3.26 -11.38 -5.39
N ALA A 244 4.17 -10.71 -6.08
CA ALA A 244 4.06 -10.47 -7.51
C ALA A 244 4.18 -11.76 -8.31
N GLU A 245 5.12 -12.64 -7.93
CA GLU A 245 5.26 -13.99 -8.51
C GLU A 245 3.98 -14.82 -8.28
N CYS A 246 3.43 -14.82 -7.07
CA CYS A 246 2.15 -15.49 -6.79
C CYS A 246 1.02 -14.97 -7.68
N ARG A 247 0.84 -13.65 -7.80
CA ARG A 247 -0.18 -13.06 -8.68
C ARG A 247 0.03 -13.42 -10.15
N GLN A 248 1.27 -13.54 -10.59
CA GLN A 248 1.59 -13.96 -11.94
C GLN A 248 1.19 -15.41 -12.17
N LEU A 249 1.57 -16.32 -11.27
CA LEU A 249 1.21 -17.73 -11.31
C LEU A 249 -0.31 -17.94 -11.24
N GLU A 250 -1.03 -17.14 -10.45
CA GLU A 250 -2.50 -17.19 -10.40
C GLU A 250 -3.13 -16.82 -11.74
N ARG A 251 -2.60 -15.81 -12.44
CA ARG A 251 -3.06 -15.43 -13.79
C ARG A 251 -2.76 -16.51 -14.82
N GLU A 252 -1.58 -17.11 -14.77
CA GLU A 252 -1.19 -18.22 -15.64
C GLU A 252 -2.06 -19.46 -15.41
N LEU A 253 -2.35 -19.78 -14.14
CA LEU A 253 -3.25 -20.88 -13.80
C LEU A 253 -4.67 -20.64 -14.31
N GLU A 254 -5.17 -19.41 -14.20
CA GLU A 254 -6.50 -19.06 -14.70
C GLU A 254 -6.57 -19.14 -16.23
N ALA A 255 -5.56 -18.63 -16.94
CA ALA A 255 -5.46 -18.76 -18.39
C ALA A 255 -5.42 -20.24 -18.84
N ALA A 256 -4.62 -21.07 -18.16
CA ALA A 256 -4.54 -22.50 -18.46
C ALA A 256 -5.88 -23.23 -18.21
N ARG A 257 -6.65 -22.80 -17.21
CA ARG A 257 -8.00 -23.36 -16.95
C ARG A 257 -9.01 -22.97 -18.03
N THR A 258 -8.96 -21.73 -18.50
CA THR A 258 -9.83 -21.27 -19.60
C THR A 258 -9.50 -21.99 -20.90
N ASP A 259 -8.22 -22.22 -21.18
CA ASP A 259 -7.77 -22.93 -22.38
C ASP A 259 -8.19 -24.41 -22.34
N ALA A 260 -8.01 -25.09 -21.20
CA ALA A 260 -8.44 -26.47 -21.03
C ALA A 260 -9.97 -26.62 -21.17
N SER A 261 -10.74 -25.66 -20.65
CA SER A 261 -12.20 -25.63 -20.80
C SER A 261 -12.62 -25.39 -22.26
N ALA A 262 -11.89 -24.54 -22.99
CA ALA A 262 -12.11 -24.30 -24.41
C ALA A 262 -11.78 -25.53 -25.26
N GLU A 263 -10.71 -26.26 -24.95
CA GLU A 263 -10.37 -27.53 -25.61
C GLU A 263 -11.41 -28.63 -25.33
N GLU A 264 -11.92 -28.73 -24.09
CA GLU A 264 -13.01 -29.67 -23.76
C GLU A 264 -14.30 -29.36 -24.51
N ILE A 265 -14.69 -28.07 -24.61
CA ILE A 265 -15.85 -27.63 -25.39
C ILE A 265 -15.63 -27.93 -26.89
N ALA A 266 -14.45 -27.64 -27.42
CA ALA A 266 -14.10 -27.90 -28.82
C ALA A 266 -14.07 -29.39 -29.15
N SER A 267 -13.62 -30.24 -28.22
CA SER A 267 -13.64 -31.69 -28.32
C SER A 267 -15.07 -32.23 -28.31
N ALA A 268 -15.93 -31.73 -27.42
CA ALA A 268 -17.34 -32.10 -27.33
C ALA A 268 -18.17 -31.65 -28.55
N ALA A 269 -17.76 -30.56 -29.22
CA ALA A 269 -18.41 -30.02 -30.42
C ALA A 269 -17.96 -30.68 -31.74
N ARG A 270 -16.94 -31.57 -31.73
CA ARG A 270 -16.58 -32.34 -32.92
C ARG A 270 -17.70 -33.35 -33.23
N PRO A 271 -18.27 -33.37 -34.46
CA PRO A 271 -19.31 -34.33 -34.79
C PRO A 271 -18.74 -35.74 -34.67
N GLN A 272 -19.37 -36.58 -33.83
CA GLN A 272 -19.08 -38.01 -33.79
C GLN A 272 -19.43 -38.61 -35.15
N VAL A 273 -18.41 -38.84 -35.98
CA VAL A 273 -18.59 -39.39 -37.32
C VAL A 273 -19.08 -40.84 -37.22
N ALA A 274 -20.34 -41.02 -37.63
CA ALA A 274 -20.95 -42.18 -38.29
C ALA A 274 -20.91 -43.54 -37.57
N ARG A 275 -22.00 -43.85 -36.83
CA ARG A 275 -22.51 -45.22 -36.77
C ARG A 275 -23.50 -45.37 -37.93
N ALA A 276 -23.20 -46.28 -38.86
CA ALA A 276 -23.92 -46.50 -40.11
C ALA A 276 -25.44 -46.60 -39.91
N LEU A 277 -26.18 -45.65 -40.48
CA LEU A 277 -27.62 -45.77 -40.68
C LEU A 277 -27.89 -46.48 -42.01
N PRO A 278 -28.81 -47.44 -42.07
CA PRO A 278 -29.12 -48.16 -43.31
C PRO A 278 -29.77 -47.20 -44.32
N GLN A 279 -29.31 -47.27 -45.57
CA GLN A 279 -29.79 -46.44 -46.67
C GLN A 279 -31.30 -46.61 -46.90
N PRO A 280 -32.09 -45.53 -47.08
CA PRO A 280 -33.51 -45.64 -47.34
C PRO A 280 -33.77 -46.06 -48.80
N ARG A 281 -34.67 -47.05 -48.98
CA ARG A 281 -35.18 -47.44 -50.29
C ARG A 281 -35.94 -46.29 -50.94
N ALA A 282 -35.67 -46.09 -52.23
CA ALA A 282 -36.33 -45.09 -53.06
C ALA A 282 -37.85 -45.33 -53.15
N ILE A 283 -38.64 -44.33 -52.77
CA ILE A 283 -40.06 -44.24 -53.10
C ILE A 283 -40.20 -43.14 -54.16
N ARG A 284 -40.81 -43.51 -55.29
CA ARG A 284 -41.13 -42.64 -56.43
C ARG A 284 -42.42 -41.83 -56.17
N PRO A 285 -42.63 -40.72 -56.90
CA PRO A 285 -43.44 -39.60 -56.45
C PRO A 285 -44.92 -39.80 -56.79
N ASP A 286 -45.79 -39.25 -55.96
CA ASP A 286 -47.17 -38.95 -56.36
C ASP A 286 -47.47 -37.46 -56.15
N GLN A 287 -48.18 -36.94 -57.13
CA GLN A 287 -48.62 -35.58 -57.35
C GLN A 287 -49.94 -35.36 -56.59
N ASN A 288 -50.24 -34.09 -56.30
CA ASN A 288 -51.52 -33.59 -55.79
C ASN A 288 -51.90 -33.94 -54.34
N ALA A 289 -51.66 -32.97 -53.45
CA ALA A 289 -52.71 -32.49 -52.56
C ALA A 289 -52.35 -31.10 -52.03
N ALA A 290 -53.09 -30.10 -52.50
CA ALA A 290 -53.23 -28.84 -51.78
C ALA A 290 -53.83 -29.12 -50.39
N PHE A 291 -53.41 -28.38 -49.35
CA PHE A 291 -54.32 -27.61 -48.49
C PHE A 291 -53.58 -26.97 -47.29
N ASN A 292 -53.96 -25.73 -47.05
CA ASN A 292 -54.03 -24.98 -45.79
C ASN A 292 -52.78 -24.59 -44.99
N ARG A 293 -52.64 -23.25 -44.95
CA ARG A 293 -52.09 -22.46 -43.86
C ARG A 293 -52.93 -22.68 -42.59
N GLU A 294 -52.29 -23.06 -41.49
CA GLU A 294 -52.69 -22.67 -40.13
C GLU A 294 -51.47 -22.17 -39.33
N PRO A 295 -51.64 -21.13 -38.49
CA PRO A 295 -50.55 -20.59 -37.68
C PRO A 295 -50.29 -21.42 -36.41
N LEU A 296 -49.02 -21.40 -36.00
CA LEU A 296 -48.44 -21.97 -34.79
C LEU A 296 -49.36 -21.87 -33.55
N ARG A 297 -49.77 -23.03 -33.01
CA ARG A 297 -50.21 -23.13 -31.61
C ARG A 297 -49.02 -23.55 -30.75
N LEU A 298 -48.75 -22.74 -29.72
CA LEU A 298 -47.97 -23.16 -28.55
C LEU A 298 -48.60 -24.44 -27.99
N VAL A 299 -47.84 -25.52 -27.99
CA VAL A 299 -48.12 -26.69 -27.16
C VAL A 299 -47.21 -26.57 -25.94
N GLU A 300 -47.81 -26.24 -24.81
CA GLU A 300 -47.19 -26.40 -23.50
C GLU A 300 -46.84 -27.87 -23.30
N PHE A 301 -45.56 -28.18 -23.13
CA PHE A 301 -45.13 -29.52 -22.78
C PHE A 301 -45.31 -29.76 -21.28
N PRO A 302 -46.04 -30.83 -20.88
CA PRO A 302 -46.21 -31.20 -19.50
C PRO A 302 -44.86 -31.58 -18.89
N MET A 303 -44.66 -31.09 -17.68
CA MET A 303 -43.60 -31.47 -16.76
C MET A 303 -43.73 -32.95 -16.41
N ASP A 304 -43.07 -33.83 -17.16
CA ASP A 304 -42.74 -35.16 -16.67
C ASP A 304 -41.34 -35.58 -17.14
N ARG A 305 -40.45 -35.69 -16.15
CA ARG A 305 -39.06 -36.11 -16.33
C ARG A 305 -39.02 -37.63 -16.58
N PRO A 306 -38.47 -38.13 -17.69
CA PRO A 306 -37.96 -39.48 -17.69
C PRO A 306 -36.77 -39.55 -16.72
N LYS A 307 -36.84 -40.45 -15.73
CA LYS A 307 -35.71 -40.78 -14.85
C LYS A 307 -34.60 -41.41 -15.68
N ILE A 308 -33.69 -40.59 -16.19
CA ILE A 308 -32.40 -41.06 -16.71
C ILE A 308 -31.52 -41.31 -15.48
N GLN A 309 -31.27 -42.57 -15.16
CA GLN A 309 -30.21 -42.97 -14.24
C GLN A 309 -28.87 -42.69 -14.92
N PHE A 310 -28.25 -41.55 -14.59
CA PHE A 310 -26.82 -41.38 -14.80
C PHE A 310 -26.09 -42.16 -13.71
N ALA A 311 -25.26 -43.12 -14.11
CA ALA A 311 -24.25 -43.68 -13.23
C ALA A 311 -23.32 -42.53 -12.78
N PRO A 312 -23.10 -42.32 -11.47
CA PRO A 312 -22.14 -41.32 -11.01
C PRO A 312 -20.73 -41.72 -11.44
N ALA A 313 -20.01 -40.78 -12.05
CA ALA A 313 -18.57 -40.86 -12.23
C ALA A 313 -17.88 -41.02 -10.84
N PRO A 314 -16.75 -41.74 -10.75
CA PRO A 314 -16.14 -42.07 -9.46
C PRO A 314 -15.68 -40.80 -8.71
N ILE A 315 -16.39 -40.51 -7.61
CA ILE A 315 -16.05 -39.50 -6.62
C ILE A 315 -14.82 -40.01 -5.85
N GLY A 316 -13.65 -39.45 -6.15
CA GLY A 316 -12.43 -39.86 -5.45
C GLY A 316 -11.20 -38.95 -5.56
N LEU A 317 -11.28 -37.81 -6.25
CA LEU A 317 -10.10 -36.92 -6.37
C LEU A 317 -10.37 -35.41 -6.36
N GLN A 318 -11.59 -34.94 -6.59
CA GLN A 318 -11.88 -33.49 -6.52
C GLN A 318 -12.23 -33.01 -5.10
N GLU A 319 -12.96 -33.80 -4.29
CA GLU A 319 -13.25 -33.46 -2.88
C GLU A 319 -12.00 -33.56 -1.99
N GLU A 320 -11.06 -34.44 -2.32
CA GLU A 320 -9.81 -34.57 -1.58
C GLU A 320 -8.86 -33.40 -1.85
N VAL A 321 -8.81 -32.87 -3.08
CA VAL A 321 -7.98 -31.71 -3.44
C VAL A 321 -8.57 -30.40 -2.93
N HIS A 322 -9.90 -30.20 -3.05
CA HIS A 322 -10.56 -29.03 -2.47
C HIS A 322 -10.53 -29.02 -0.94
N SER A 323 -10.71 -30.18 -0.27
CA SER A 323 -10.58 -30.23 1.19
C SER A 323 -9.11 -30.13 1.65
N ARG A 324 -8.11 -30.51 0.85
CA ARG A 324 -6.68 -30.34 1.16
C ARG A 324 -6.21 -28.89 0.96
N LEU A 325 -6.69 -28.20 -0.09
CA LEU A 325 -6.45 -26.76 -0.31
C LEU A 325 -7.18 -25.89 0.72
N ALA A 326 -8.43 -26.23 1.07
CA ALA A 326 -9.17 -25.57 2.14
C ALA A 326 -8.59 -25.84 3.54
N ARG A 327 -7.94 -27.00 3.78
CA ARG A 327 -7.27 -27.31 5.06
C ARG A 327 -5.96 -26.55 5.25
N ASN A 328 -5.25 -26.19 4.18
CA ASN A 328 -4.00 -25.42 4.28
C ASN A 328 -4.22 -23.91 4.45
N SER A 329 -5.26 -23.32 3.85
CA SER A 329 -5.60 -21.91 4.09
C SER A 329 -6.31 -21.67 5.43
N LYS A 330 -7.07 -22.66 5.94
CA LYS A 330 -7.72 -22.59 7.27
C LYS A 330 -6.76 -22.76 8.44
N ARG A 331 -5.61 -23.43 8.28
CA ARG A 331 -4.66 -23.69 9.39
C ARG A 331 -3.81 -22.48 9.80
N LEU A 332 -3.48 -21.58 8.88
CA LEU A 332 -2.86 -20.28 9.22
C LEU A 332 -3.84 -19.37 9.99
N ARG A 333 -5.13 -19.38 9.61
CA ARG A 333 -6.20 -18.70 10.35
C ARG A 333 -6.49 -19.36 11.71
N ALA A 334 -6.39 -20.68 11.82
CA ALA A 334 -6.54 -21.41 13.08
C ALA A 334 -5.40 -21.12 14.06
N CYS A 335 -4.15 -21.01 13.60
CA CYS A 335 -3.02 -20.58 14.45
C CYS A 335 -3.18 -19.11 14.93
N ALA A 336 -3.72 -18.23 14.08
CA ALA A 336 -4.04 -16.86 14.47
C ALA A 336 -5.19 -16.79 15.51
N LEU A 337 -6.22 -17.63 15.37
CA LEU A 337 -7.34 -17.74 16.32
C LEU A 337 -6.93 -18.39 17.66
N LEU A 338 -6.06 -19.40 17.65
CA LEU A 338 -5.48 -20.01 18.85
C LEU A 338 -4.65 -19.02 19.67
N ARG A 339 -3.96 -18.08 19.01
CA ARG A 339 -3.20 -17.00 19.67
C ARG A 339 -4.11 -16.03 20.42
N VAL A 340 -5.30 -15.77 19.89
CA VAL A 340 -6.33 -14.92 20.51
C VAL A 340 -6.97 -15.62 21.71
N PHE A 341 -7.21 -16.93 21.64
CA PHE A 341 -7.85 -17.68 22.72
C PHE A 341 -6.90 -18.02 23.89
N VAL A 342 -5.65 -18.38 23.63
CA VAL A 342 -4.69 -18.82 24.69
C VAL A 342 -4.09 -17.64 25.47
N ALA A 343 -4.01 -16.45 24.86
CA ALA A 343 -3.48 -15.25 25.50
C ALA A 343 -4.44 -14.64 26.55
N ALA A 344 -5.71 -15.06 26.56
CA ALA A 344 -6.70 -14.58 27.52
C ALA A 344 -6.50 -15.16 28.94
N ASP A 345 -5.93 -16.36 29.07
CA ASP A 345 -5.91 -17.09 30.36
C ASP A 345 -4.52 -17.31 30.98
N ASN A 346 -3.40 -17.24 30.23
CA ASN A 346 -2.07 -17.38 30.84
C ASN A 346 -0.92 -16.75 30.01
N PRO A 347 -0.28 -15.67 30.50
CA PRO A 347 0.77 -14.94 29.77
C PRO A 347 2.03 -15.77 29.45
N ASN A 348 2.33 -16.79 30.27
CA ASN A 348 3.51 -17.62 30.07
C ASN A 348 3.34 -18.65 28.94
N GLN A 349 2.12 -19.01 28.56
CA GLN A 349 1.86 -19.88 27.39
C GLN A 349 1.94 -19.13 26.07
N ALA A 350 1.66 -17.83 26.03
CA ALA A 350 1.78 -17.01 24.81
C ALA A 350 3.23 -16.98 24.27
N ARG A 351 4.23 -16.92 25.15
CA ARG A 351 5.66 -16.99 24.76
C ARG A 351 6.05 -18.36 24.19
N ASN A 352 5.42 -19.44 24.64
CA ASN A 352 5.67 -20.79 24.10
C ASN A 352 5.02 -20.98 22.72
N VAL A 353 3.84 -20.39 22.48
CA VAL A 353 3.19 -20.35 21.16
C VAL A 353 4.00 -19.51 20.17
N ASP A 354 4.54 -18.36 20.61
CA ASP A 354 5.38 -17.51 19.76
C ASP A 354 6.72 -18.19 19.40
N ARG A 355 7.32 -18.93 20.35
CA ARG A 355 8.48 -19.80 20.07
C ARG A 355 8.14 -20.93 19.09
N ALA A 356 6.95 -21.54 19.20
CA ALA A 356 6.53 -22.61 18.29
C ALA A 356 6.31 -22.08 16.85
N ILE A 357 5.77 -20.88 16.69
CA ILE A 357 5.62 -20.21 15.39
C ILE A 357 6.99 -19.83 14.80
N GLN A 358 7.92 -19.33 15.62
CA GLN A 358 9.30 -19.06 15.19
C GLN A 358 10.07 -20.33 14.80
N TYR A 359 9.75 -21.50 15.38
CA TYR A 359 10.38 -22.79 15.08
C TYR A 359 9.68 -23.61 13.97
N CYS A 360 8.62 -23.10 13.33
CA CYS A 360 7.92 -23.78 12.22
C CYS A 360 8.74 -23.94 10.91
N HIS A 361 10.06 -23.83 10.95
CA HIS A 361 10.95 -24.18 9.84
C HIS A 361 11.63 -25.57 9.95
N SER A 362 11.34 -26.39 10.97
CA SER A 362 11.97 -27.73 11.08
C SER A 362 11.00 -28.93 11.09
N ALA A 363 9.80 -28.82 11.68
CA ALA A 363 8.84 -29.92 11.72
C ALA A 363 8.11 -30.12 10.36
N VAL A 364 7.83 -29.02 9.66
CA VAL A 364 7.34 -29.03 8.27
C VAL A 364 8.37 -29.68 7.35
N THR A 365 9.64 -29.31 7.54
CA THR A 365 10.79 -29.86 6.80
C THR A 365 11.00 -31.35 7.07
N LYS A 366 10.85 -31.80 8.33
CA LYS A 366 10.94 -33.22 8.71
C LYS A 366 9.82 -34.06 8.09
N ALA A 367 8.58 -33.58 8.13
CA ALA A 367 7.44 -34.24 7.48
C ALA A 367 7.56 -34.26 5.94
N LEU A 368 8.11 -33.20 5.33
CA LEU A 368 8.45 -33.16 3.90
C LEU A 368 9.57 -34.16 3.55
N CYS A 369 10.62 -34.22 4.35
CA CYS A 369 11.74 -35.15 4.15
C CYS A 369 11.32 -36.63 4.29
N ASP A 370 10.46 -36.96 5.25
CA ASP A 370 9.97 -38.34 5.44
C ASP A 370 8.97 -38.77 4.35
N ASN A 371 8.17 -37.83 3.82
CA ASN A 371 7.33 -38.05 2.65
C ASN A 371 8.16 -38.23 1.36
N LEU A 372 9.22 -37.42 1.17
CA LEU A 372 10.15 -37.57 0.05
C LEU A 372 10.90 -38.91 0.10
N ARG A 373 11.32 -39.38 1.28
CA ARG A 373 11.95 -40.71 1.46
C ARG A 373 11.00 -41.86 1.10
N THR A 374 9.74 -41.73 1.45
CA THR A 374 8.70 -42.74 1.15
C THR A 374 8.41 -42.78 -0.35
N LEU A 375 8.33 -41.61 -1.00
CA LEU A 375 8.18 -41.48 -2.45
C LEU A 375 9.41 -42.02 -3.20
N HIS A 376 10.62 -41.76 -2.71
CA HIS A 376 11.87 -42.24 -3.31
C HIS A 376 11.99 -43.77 -3.25
N ARG A 377 11.53 -44.42 -2.17
CA ARG A 377 11.46 -45.90 -2.05
C ARG A 377 10.45 -46.51 -3.03
N ALA A 378 9.30 -45.87 -3.23
CA ALA A 378 8.29 -46.31 -4.19
C ALA A 378 8.78 -46.19 -5.65
N ILE A 379 9.51 -45.11 -5.97
CA ILE A 379 10.13 -44.91 -7.29
C ILE A 379 11.25 -45.93 -7.55
N ARG A 380 12.07 -46.27 -6.56
CA ARG A 380 13.12 -47.31 -6.67
C ARG A 380 12.53 -48.71 -6.93
N ARG A 381 11.42 -49.06 -6.28
CA ARG A 381 10.70 -50.33 -6.51
C ARG A 381 10.13 -50.43 -7.94
N ARG A 382 9.57 -49.33 -8.48
CA ARG A 382 9.08 -49.26 -9.87
C ARG A 382 10.19 -49.28 -10.93
N LYS A 383 11.39 -48.76 -10.62
CA LYS A 383 12.55 -48.87 -11.53
C LYS A 383 13.16 -50.28 -11.55
N ASN A 384 13.16 -51.01 -10.43
CA ASN A 384 13.62 -52.40 -10.40
C ASN A 384 12.64 -53.37 -11.09
N SER A 385 11.32 -53.12 -11.04
CA SER A 385 10.33 -53.97 -11.75
C SER A 385 10.32 -53.81 -13.27
N ARG A 386 10.95 -52.75 -13.81
CA ARG A 386 11.14 -52.51 -15.25
C ARG A 386 12.49 -53.00 -15.79
N ARG A 387 13.44 -53.40 -14.94
CA ARG A 387 14.67 -54.12 -15.35
C ARG A 387 14.56 -55.63 -15.25
N SER A 388 13.55 -56.16 -14.52
CA SER A 388 13.31 -57.59 -14.38
C SER A 388 12.33 -58.18 -15.42
N THR A 389 11.84 -57.39 -16.37
CA THR A 389 10.86 -57.81 -17.41
C THR A 389 11.48 -58.00 -18.80
N CYS A 390 12.80 -58.21 -18.90
CA CYS A 390 13.47 -58.65 -20.13
C CYS A 390 14.12 -60.05 -20.02
N TRP A 391 13.78 -60.83 -18.99
CA TRP A 391 14.07 -62.27 -18.90
C TRP A 391 12.84 -62.99 -18.37
N ARG A 392 11.91 -63.29 -19.30
CA ARG A 392 10.77 -64.24 -19.28
C ARG A 392 9.60 -63.66 -20.09
N HIS A 393 9.73 -63.63 -21.42
CA HIS A 393 9.13 -64.60 -22.33
C HIS A 393 9.83 -64.52 -23.68
#